data_AF-A0A5D0QN75-F1
#
_entry.id   AF-A0A5D0QN75-F1
#
_cell.length_a   1.000
_cell.length_b   1.000
_cell.length_c   1.000
_cell.angle_alpha   90.00
_cell.angle_beta   90.00
_cell.angle_gamma   90.00
#
_symmetry.space_group_name_H-M   'P 1'
#
loop_
_entity.id
_entity.type
_entity.pdbx_description
1 polymer ?
#
loop_
_entity_poly.entity_id
_entity_poly.type
_entity_poly.pdbx_seq_one_letter_code
_entity_poly.pdbx_strand_id
1 'polypeptide(L)'
;MTTVGWDAPLTTFFAMAFDGDDEVFWLGMMPREIPTLGALTEALEPHHVAVPDDVLHQLLADKHSEGDRSDNVGRRLVDAILAEQNGGASDV
;
A
#
# COMPACT_ATOMS: atom_id res chain seq x y z
N MET A 1 0.47 -20.80 -0.72
CA MET A 1 1.36 -19.62 -0.56
C MET A 1 0.55 -18.52 0.09
N THR A 2 1.10 -17.82 1.09
CA THR A 2 0.42 -16.70 1.76
C THR A 2 1.32 -15.48 1.73
N THR A 3 0.76 -14.32 1.40
CA THR A 3 1.45 -13.04 1.28
C THR A 3 0.67 -11.97 2.02
N VAL A 4 1.39 -11.06 2.69
CA VAL A 4 0.85 -9.85 3.33
C VAL A 4 1.67 -8.65 2.88
N GLY A 5 1.05 -7.47 2.85
CA GLY A 5 1.74 -6.25 2.42
C GLY A 5 0.97 -4.97 2.72
N TRP A 6 1.57 -3.85 2.35
CA TRP A 6 0.95 -2.53 2.33
C TRP A 6 0.75 -2.09 0.87
N ASP A 7 -0.44 -1.58 0.55
CA ASP A 7 -0.74 -0.94 -0.72
C ASP A 7 -0.85 0.57 -0.48
N ALA A 8 0.17 1.32 -0.91
CA ALA A 8 0.23 2.76 -0.73
C ALA A 8 -0.86 3.52 -1.51
N PRO A 9 -1.15 3.23 -2.81
CA PRO A 9 -2.27 3.84 -3.52
C PRO A 9 -3.63 3.68 -2.84
N LEU A 10 -3.93 2.48 -2.33
CA LEU A 10 -5.19 2.19 -1.64
C LEU A 10 -5.15 2.59 -0.16
N THR A 11 -3.98 2.90 0.38
CA THR A 11 -3.76 3.18 1.81
C THR A 11 -4.34 2.08 2.70
N THR A 12 -4.09 0.82 2.34
CA THR A 12 -4.60 -0.37 3.02
C THR A 12 -3.52 -1.43 3.15
N PHE A 13 -3.55 -2.20 4.23
CA PHE A 13 -2.87 -3.49 4.26
C PHE A 13 -3.67 -4.49 3.41
N PHE A 14 -2.97 -5.49 2.87
CA PHE A 14 -3.59 -6.58 2.13
C PHE A 14 -3.04 -7.93 2.59
N ALA A 15 -3.83 -8.98 2.37
CA ALA A 15 -3.41 -10.35 2.56
C ALA A 15 -4.04 -11.24 1.49
N MET A 16 -3.27 -12.19 0.98
CA MET A 16 -3.71 -13.10 -0.07
C MET A 16 -3.12 -14.48 0.14
N ALA A 17 -3.92 -15.52 -0.10
CA ALA A 17 -3.48 -16.91 -0.03
C ALA A 17 -3.98 -17.70 -1.25
N PHE A 18 -3.08 -18.51 -1.80
CA PHE A 18 -3.33 -19.39 -2.94
C PHE A 18 -2.93 -20.83 -2.62
N ASP A 19 -3.73 -21.80 -3.06
CA ASP A 19 -3.36 -23.22 -3.09
C ASP A 19 -3.14 -23.64 -4.55
N GLY A 20 -1.87 -23.70 -4.98
CA GLY A 20 -1.55 -23.73 -6.41
C GLY A 20 -2.01 -22.45 -7.11
N ASP A 21 -2.91 -22.60 -8.09
CA ASP A 21 -3.53 -21.49 -8.83
C ASP A 21 -4.90 -21.08 -8.25
N ASP A 22 -5.42 -21.80 -7.26
CA ASP A 22 -6.72 -21.53 -6.66
C ASP A 22 -6.61 -20.48 -5.55
N GLU A 23 -7.38 -19.40 -5.67
CA GLU A 23 -7.48 -18.37 -4.63
C GLU A 23 -8.25 -18.91 -3.42
N VAL A 24 -7.62 -18.87 -2.25
CA VAL A 24 -8.24 -19.22 -0.96
C VAL A 24 -8.89 -17.99 -0.34
N PHE A 25 -8.16 -16.86 -0.32
CA PHE A 25 -8.69 -15.55 0.06
C PHE A 25 -7.85 -14.41 -0.52
N TRP A 26 -8.49 -13.26 -0.69
CA TRP A 26 -7.86 -11.97 -0.93
C TRP A 26 -8.59 -10.88 -0.14
N LEU A 27 -7.84 -10.19 0.71
CA LEU A 27 -8.31 -9.12 1.59
C LEU A 27 -7.59 -7.80 1.26
N GLY A 28 -8.24 -6.65 1.48
CA GLY A 28 -7.61 -5.34 1.28
C GLY A 28 -7.54 -4.91 -0.18
N MET A 29 -8.62 -5.15 -0.93
CA MET A 29 -8.75 -4.76 -2.34
C MET A 29 -9.34 -3.36 -2.53
N MET A 30 -9.92 -2.77 -1.47
CA MET A 30 -10.58 -1.48 -1.51
C MET A 30 -9.76 -0.40 -0.79
N PRO A 31 -9.88 0.88 -1.20
CA PRO A 31 -9.22 1.97 -0.49
C PRO A 31 -9.60 2.00 1.00
N ARG A 32 -8.58 2.02 1.87
CA ARG A 32 -8.69 2.07 3.34
C ARG A 32 -9.49 0.92 3.98
N GLU A 33 -9.61 -0.21 3.31
CA GLU A 33 -10.34 -1.38 3.84
C GLU A 33 -9.74 -1.90 5.15
N ILE A 34 -8.41 -2.00 5.19
CA ILE A 34 -7.64 -2.52 6.33
C ILE A 34 -6.54 -1.48 6.67
N PRO A 35 -6.89 -0.40 7.40
CA PRO A 35 -5.98 0.74 7.55
C PRO A 35 -4.90 0.54 8.64
N THR A 36 -5.04 -0.49 9.48
CA THR A 36 -4.19 -0.75 10.65
C THR A 36 -3.75 -2.20 10.72
N LEU A 37 -2.63 -2.46 11.39
CA LEU A 37 -2.17 -3.83 11.66
C LEU A 37 -3.15 -4.63 12.54
N GLY A 38 -3.85 -3.95 13.46
CA GLY A 38 -4.90 -4.59 14.25
C GLY A 38 -6.04 -5.10 13.37
N ALA A 39 -6.51 -4.28 12.43
CA ALA A 39 -7.54 -4.69 11.47
C ALA A 39 -7.05 -5.82 10.55
N LEU A 40 -5.77 -5.84 10.19
CA LEU A 40 -5.18 -6.94 9.41
C LEU A 40 -5.21 -8.26 10.20
N THR A 41 -4.79 -8.25 11.47
CA THR A 41 -4.82 -9.44 12.33
C THR A 41 -6.24 -9.93 12.58
N GLU A 42 -7.19 -9.01 12.85
CA GLU A 42 -8.61 -9.34 13.00
C GLU A 42 -9.20 -9.95 11.72
N ALA A 43 -8.84 -9.41 10.54
CA ALA A 43 -9.32 -9.93 9.26
C ALA A 43 -8.74 -11.32 8.92
N LEU A 44 -7.57 -11.67 9.47
CA LEU A 44 -6.91 -12.96 9.27
C LEU A 44 -7.34 -14.05 10.26
N GLU A 45 -7.94 -13.67 11.39
CA GLU A 45 -8.41 -14.62 12.42
C GLU A 45 -9.37 -15.69 11.87
N PRO A 46 -10.39 -15.36 11.03
CA PRO A 46 -11.29 -16.36 10.45
C PRO A 46 -10.59 -17.37 9.53
N HIS A 47 -9.39 -17.02 9.03
CA HIS A 47 -8.59 -17.86 8.15
C HIS A 47 -7.52 -18.67 8.91
N HIS A 48 -7.49 -18.58 10.23
CA HIS A 48 -6.49 -19.24 11.09
C HIS A 48 -5.04 -18.89 10.74
N VAL A 49 -4.81 -17.67 10.22
CA VAL A 49 -3.48 -17.17 9.86
C VAL A 49 -2.97 -16.26 10.98
N ALA A 50 -1.87 -16.66 11.62
CA ALA A 50 -1.14 -15.79 12.54
C ALA A 50 0.03 -15.13 11.82
N VAL A 51 0.16 -13.81 11.98
CA VAL A 51 1.29 -13.04 11.42
C VAL A 51 2.35 -12.89 12.53
N PRO A 52 3.59 -13.35 12.30
CA PRO A 52 4.68 -13.14 13.26
C PRO A 52 4.97 -11.66 13.55
N ASP A 53 5.37 -11.34 14.78
CA ASP A 53 5.60 -9.95 15.22
C ASP A 53 6.67 -9.21 14.40
N ASP A 54 7.71 -9.91 13.94
CA ASP A 54 8.74 -9.36 13.07
C ASP A 54 8.19 -8.95 11.70
N VAL A 55 7.25 -9.73 11.16
CA VAL A 55 6.54 -9.38 9.92
C VAL A 55 5.63 -8.17 10.14
N LEU A 56 4.92 -8.10 11.27
CA LEU A 56 4.11 -6.93 11.63
C LEU A 56 4.96 -5.66 11.75
N HIS A 57 6.15 -5.75 12.35
CA HIS A 57 7.10 -4.65 12.41
C HIS A 57 7.59 -4.22 11.02
N GLN A 58 7.87 -5.16 10.14
CA GLN A 58 8.27 -4.86 8.77
C GLN A 58 7.15 -4.16 8.00
N LEU A 59 5.90 -4.64 8.10
CA LEU A 59 4.74 -4.01 7.46
C LEU A 59 4.51 -2.57 7.94
N LEU A 60 4.76 -2.29 9.22
CA LEU A 60 4.69 -0.93 9.73
C LEU A 60 5.78 -0.03 9.14
N ALA A 61 6.99 -0.56 8.95
CA ALA A 61 8.10 0.13 8.32
C ALA A 61 7.86 0.38 6.82
N ASP A 62 7.27 -0.58 6.12
CA ASP A 62 6.90 -0.47 4.70
C ASP A 62 5.84 0.62 4.52
N LYS A 63 4.80 0.64 5.36
CA LYS A 63 3.79 1.71 5.39
C LYS A 63 4.42 3.10 5.58
N HIS A 64 5.40 3.25 6.46
CA HIS A 64 6.09 4.53 6.66
C HIS A 64 6.96 4.90 5.46
N SER A 65 7.75 3.95 4.95
CA SER A 65 8.68 4.17 3.85
C SER A 65 7.96 4.49 2.53
N GLU A 66 6.82 3.85 2.28
CA GLU A 66 6.01 4.06 1.08
C GLU A 66 5.03 5.23 1.22
N GLY A 67 4.57 5.53 2.45
CA GLY A 67 3.92 6.80 2.77
C GLY A 67 4.81 8.00 2.39
N ASP A 68 6.10 7.95 2.78
CA ASP A 68 7.10 8.96 2.41
C ASP A 68 7.44 8.96 0.90
N ARG A 69 7.29 7.82 0.22
CA ARG A 69 7.54 7.71 -1.23
C ARG A 69 6.39 8.29 -2.05
N SER A 70 5.15 8.12 -1.60
CA SER A 70 3.97 8.73 -2.21
C SER A 70 4.02 10.26 -2.12
N ASP A 71 4.50 10.79 -0.99
CA ASP A 71 4.67 12.23 -0.79
C ASP A 71 5.79 12.83 -1.67
N ASN A 72 6.86 12.07 -1.94
CA ASN A 72 7.98 12.55 -2.78
C ASN A 72 7.78 12.35 -4.29
N VAL A 73 7.03 11.32 -4.73
CA VAL A 73 6.73 11.10 -6.16
C VAL A 73 5.57 12.00 -6.61
N GLY A 74 4.51 12.14 -5.79
CA GLY A 74 3.40 13.05 -6.09
C GLY A 74 3.83 14.51 -6.20
N ARG A 75 4.73 14.96 -5.32
CA ARG A 75 5.25 16.33 -5.33
C ARG A 75 6.19 16.62 -6.51
N ARG A 76 7.05 15.66 -6.89
CA ARG A 76 7.89 15.77 -8.09
C ARG A 76 7.09 15.82 -9.39
N LEU A 77 5.96 15.11 -9.47
CA LEU A 77 5.09 15.17 -10.65
C LEU A 77 4.36 16.51 -10.75
N VAL A 78 3.85 17.04 -9.63
CA VAL A 78 3.18 18.34 -9.58
C VAL A 78 4.16 19.48 -9.90
N ASP A 79 5.38 19.43 -9.37
CA ASP A 79 6.42 20.43 -9.65
C ASP A 79 6.85 20.39 -11.14
N ALA A 80 6.92 19.20 -11.74
CA ALA A 80 7.22 19.05 -13.18
C ALA A 80 6.10 19.61 -14.07
N ILE A 81 4.84 19.35 -13.73
CA ILE A 81 3.67 19.84 -14.48
C ILE A 81 3.52 21.36 -14.37
N LEU A 82 3.85 21.96 -13.21
CA LEU A 82 3.80 23.41 -13.01
C LEU A 82 4.99 24.16 -13.63
N ALA A 83 6.15 23.50 -13.76
CA ALA A 83 7.31 24.06 -14.47
C ALA A 83 7.07 24.15 -15.99
N GLU A 84 6.39 23.16 -16.58
CA GLU A 84 6.05 23.16 -18.01
C GLU A 84 5.01 24.23 -18.37
N GLN A 85 4.06 24.53 -17.47
CA GLN A 85 3.02 25.54 -17.72
C GLN A 85 3.50 27.00 -17.58
N ASN A 86 4.62 27.24 -16.90
CA ASN A 86 5.19 28.59 -16.74
C ASN A 86 6.35 28.91 -17.71
N GLY A 87 6.80 27.93 -18.50
CA GLY A 87 7.87 28.12 -19.50
C GLY A 87 7.39 28.58 -20.89
N GLY A 88 6.08 28.69 -21.10
CA GLY A 88 5.45 28.95 -22.40
C GLY A 88 4.86 30.36 -22.57
N ALA A 89 5.54 31.40 -22.07
CA ALA A 89 5.18 32.78 -22.40
C ALA A 89 6.41 33.69 -22.41
N SER A 90 7.18 33.65 -23.49
CA SER A 90 7.97 34.80 -23.95
C SER A 90 8.40 34.62 -25.40
N ASP A 91 7.97 35.57 -26.22
CA ASP A 91 8.51 36.01 -27.53
C ASP A 91 8.61 34.92 -28.62
N VAL A 92 7.97 35.03 -29.80
CA VAL A 92 7.82 36.17 -30.74
C VAL A 92 6.61 35.93 -31.64
#